data_AF-K5VJF3-F1
#
_entry.id   AF-K5VJF3-F1
#
_cell.length_a   1.000
_cell.length_b   1.000
_cell.length_c   1.000
_cell.angle_alpha   90.00
_cell.angle_beta   90.00
_cell.angle_gamma   90.00
#
_symmetry.space_group_name_H-M   'P 1'
#
loop_
_entity.id
_entity.type
_entity.pdbx_description
1 polymer ?
#
loop_
_entity_poly.entity_id
_entity_poly.type
_entity_poly.pdbx_seq_one_letter_code
_entity_poly.pdbx_strand_id
1 'polypeptide(L)'
;MFASVAAIALFAILAISADASPWQARSTSPRDNSFGRRTLPGGDCQCPADLNGDSGVLINFFSGYQCAYAGGACTWNDNTGALQNTDQTNCPTNAPCSTDTSCSCPTDNNGDTGDLINQFTDYQCAYPNGACLWNIDGTLRNTGQANCPSNAPCQQSGSDS
;
A
#
# COMPACT_ATOMS: atom_id res chain seq x y z
N MET A 1 27.77 -71.49 10.81
CA MET A 1 27.70 -71.30 9.35
C MET A 1 27.76 -69.81 9.10
N PHE A 2 28.80 -69.35 8.41
CA PHE A 2 29.04 -67.94 8.08
C PHE A 2 28.19 -67.52 6.89
N ALA A 3 27.56 -66.35 6.94
CA ALA A 3 27.21 -65.57 5.76
C ALA A 3 26.97 -64.11 6.16
N SER A 4 28.02 -63.30 6.04
CA SER A 4 27.93 -61.84 5.93
C SER A 4 27.49 -61.49 4.52
N VAL A 5 26.49 -60.60 4.33
CA VAL A 5 26.41 -59.78 3.10
C VAL A 5 25.71 -58.43 3.37
N ALA A 6 26.50 -57.38 3.14
CA ALA A 6 26.23 -56.01 2.68
C ALA A 6 24.94 -55.25 3.02
N ALA A 7 25.15 -54.07 3.60
CA ALA A 7 24.25 -52.93 3.58
C ALA A 7 24.04 -52.37 2.16
N ILE A 8 22.81 -51.96 1.85
CA ILE A 8 22.54 -50.91 0.87
C ILE A 8 21.48 -49.98 1.50
N ALA A 9 21.89 -48.76 1.83
CA ALA A 9 21.00 -47.68 2.23
C ALA A 9 20.28 -47.15 0.98
N LEU A 10 18.96 -47.16 0.98
CA LEU A 10 18.14 -46.46 -0.01
C LEU A 10 17.57 -45.21 0.64
N PHE A 11 18.21 -44.07 0.35
CA PHE A 11 17.62 -42.75 0.54
C PHE A 11 16.50 -42.56 -0.48
N ALA A 12 15.25 -42.56 -0.03
CA ALA A 12 14.15 -42.07 -0.86
C ALA A 12 14.16 -40.54 -0.80
N ILE A 13 14.65 -39.91 -1.86
CA ILE A 13 14.60 -38.46 -2.05
C ILE A 13 13.15 -38.10 -2.39
N LEU A 14 12.55 -37.25 -1.56
CA LEU A 14 11.31 -36.53 -1.86
C LEU A 14 11.56 -35.61 -3.07
N ALA A 15 11.08 -36.01 -4.25
CA ALA A 15 10.91 -35.09 -5.36
C ALA A 15 9.63 -34.26 -5.10
N ILE A 16 9.80 -33.06 -4.56
CA ILE A 16 8.76 -32.03 -4.65
C ILE A 16 8.76 -31.58 -6.12
N SER A 17 7.77 -31.99 -6.88
CA SER A 17 7.47 -31.34 -8.16
C SER A 17 7.05 -29.90 -7.83
N ALA A 18 7.92 -28.94 -8.12
CA ALA A 18 7.51 -27.55 -8.21
C ALA A 18 6.77 -27.41 -9.54
N ASP A 19 5.44 -27.37 -9.49
CA ASP A 19 4.59 -26.99 -10.61
C ASP A 19 4.80 -25.50 -10.87
N ALA A 20 5.90 -25.17 -11.56
CA ALA A 20 6.06 -23.87 -12.19
C ALA A 20 5.03 -23.81 -13.32
N SER A 21 3.86 -23.27 -12.99
CA SER A 21 2.84 -22.92 -13.98
C SER A 21 3.48 -22.10 -15.10
N PRO A 22 3.41 -22.53 -16.37
CA PRO A 22 3.90 -21.72 -17.46
C PRO A 22 2.93 -20.54 -17.61
N TRP A 23 3.35 -19.39 -17.08
CA TRP A 23 2.78 -18.11 -17.48
C TRP A 23 2.88 -18.03 -19.00
N GLN A 24 1.74 -18.21 -19.65
CA GLN A 24 1.59 -18.05 -21.08
C GLN A 24 2.03 -16.63 -21.43
N ALA A 25 3.19 -16.53 -22.06
CA ALA A 25 3.66 -15.31 -22.70
C ALA A 25 2.64 -14.92 -23.77
N ARG A 26 1.77 -13.96 -23.44
CA ARG A 26 0.79 -13.39 -24.36
C ARG A 26 1.50 -12.36 -25.24
N SER A 27 1.73 -12.77 -26.48
CA SER A 27 1.68 -11.99 -27.72
C SER A 27 2.40 -10.63 -27.75
N THR A 28 3.54 -10.61 -28.44
CA THR A 28 4.15 -9.41 -29.03
C THR A 28 3.19 -8.76 -30.02
N SER A 29 2.56 -7.66 -29.62
CA SER A 29 1.93 -6.72 -30.54
C SER A 29 2.39 -5.31 -30.13
N PRO A 30 3.02 -4.53 -31.03
CA PRO A 30 3.46 -3.18 -30.70
C PRO A 30 2.21 -2.31 -30.61
N ARG A 31 1.75 -2.07 -29.39
CA ARG A 31 0.64 -1.15 -29.10
C ARG A 31 0.99 -0.29 -27.91
N ASP A 32 1.18 0.99 -28.22
CA ASP A 32 1.05 2.16 -27.37
C ASP A 32 1.83 2.20 -26.05
N ASN A 33 2.82 3.08 -26.01
CA ASN A 33 3.48 3.62 -24.81
C ASN A 33 2.54 4.52 -23.98
N SER A 34 1.28 4.12 -23.83
CA SER A 34 0.37 4.65 -22.83
C SER A 34 0.02 3.50 -21.89
N PHE A 35 1.05 2.99 -21.20
CA PHE A 35 0.82 2.18 -20.01
C PHE A 35 0.05 3.06 -19.03
N GLY A 36 -1.23 2.72 -18.91
CA GLY A 36 -2.25 3.63 -18.47
C GLY A 36 -1.91 4.23 -17.13
N ARG A 37 -2.00 5.56 -17.09
CA ARG A 37 -2.51 6.29 -15.93
C ARG A 37 -3.90 5.73 -15.62
N ARG A 38 -3.96 4.54 -15.00
CA ARG A 38 -5.10 4.18 -14.18
C ARG A 38 -5.01 5.15 -13.02
N THR A 39 -5.61 6.32 -13.21
CA THR A 39 -5.98 7.18 -12.10
C THR A 39 -6.84 6.28 -11.22
N LEU A 40 -6.29 5.79 -10.11
CA LEU A 40 -7.14 5.21 -9.09
C LEU A 40 -8.07 6.36 -8.65
N PRO A 41 -9.34 6.10 -8.39
CA PRO A 41 -10.27 7.16 -8.04
C PRO A 41 -9.87 7.76 -6.69
N GLY A 42 -9.07 8.83 -6.72
CA GLY A 42 -8.68 9.62 -5.55
C GLY A 42 -7.23 10.13 -5.61
N GLY A 43 -6.99 11.29 -6.23
CA GLY A 43 -5.87 12.19 -5.90
C GLY A 43 -4.51 11.55 -5.60
N ASP A 44 -4.06 10.61 -6.44
CA ASP A 44 -2.89 9.78 -6.19
C ASP A 44 -1.60 10.62 -6.01
N CYS A 45 -0.80 10.30 -4.98
CA CYS A 45 0.56 10.83 -4.82
C CYS A 45 1.38 10.54 -6.07
N GLN A 46 1.96 11.59 -6.66
CA GLN A 46 2.91 11.44 -7.73
C GLN A 46 4.22 10.85 -7.18
N CYS A 47 4.67 9.75 -7.78
CA CYS A 47 5.95 9.18 -7.44
C CYS A 47 7.08 10.15 -7.83
N PRO A 48 7.97 10.53 -6.90
CA PRO A 48 9.17 11.30 -7.22
C PRO A 48 10.09 10.48 -8.13
N ALA A 49 11.05 11.12 -8.78
CA ALA A 49 12.15 10.37 -9.39
C ALA A 49 12.98 9.68 -8.30
N ASP A 50 13.47 8.47 -8.55
CA ASP A 50 14.45 7.84 -7.67
C ASP A 50 15.83 8.54 -7.80
N LEU A 51 16.81 8.15 -6.99
CA LEU A 51 18.16 8.72 -7.02
C LEU A 51 18.94 8.36 -8.30
N ASN A 52 18.43 7.45 -9.13
CA ASN A 52 18.98 7.13 -10.44
C ASN A 52 18.30 7.95 -11.57
N GLY A 53 17.28 8.75 -11.23
CA GLY A 53 16.47 9.51 -12.19
C GLY A 53 15.35 8.70 -12.83
N ASP A 54 15.07 7.49 -12.33
CA ASP A 54 14.01 6.64 -12.85
C ASP A 54 12.63 7.16 -12.44
N SER A 55 11.66 7.08 -13.36
CA SER A 55 10.26 7.38 -13.06
C SER A 55 9.61 6.21 -12.33
N GLY A 56 8.96 6.51 -11.20
CA GLY A 56 8.25 5.53 -10.41
C GLY A 56 6.78 5.40 -10.81
N VAL A 57 6.20 4.25 -10.49
CA VAL A 57 4.75 4.00 -10.58
C VAL A 57 4.21 3.80 -9.17
N LEU A 58 3.11 4.47 -8.84
CA LEU A 58 2.44 4.29 -7.56
C LEU A 58 1.86 2.87 -7.51
N ILE A 59 2.32 2.08 -6.54
CA ILE A 59 1.87 0.69 -6.37
C ILE A 59 0.99 0.51 -5.14
N ASN A 60 1.09 1.40 -4.16
CA ASN A 60 0.22 1.36 -2.99
C ASN A 60 0.04 2.75 -2.38
N PHE A 61 -1.16 3.01 -1.88
CA PHE A 61 -1.49 4.20 -1.10
C PHE A 61 -2.33 3.75 0.09
N PHE A 62 -1.75 3.84 1.28
CA PHE A 62 -2.40 3.46 2.53
C PHE A 62 -2.98 4.72 3.14
N SER A 63 -4.31 4.80 3.19
CA SER A 63 -4.98 6.05 3.50
C SER A 63 -6.15 5.82 4.44
N GLY A 64 -6.12 6.51 5.57
CA GLY A 64 -7.17 6.41 6.57
C GLY A 64 -6.86 7.11 7.89
N TYR A 65 -7.92 7.40 8.62
CA TYR A 65 -7.84 7.97 9.96
C TYR A 65 -8.85 7.31 10.88
N GLN A 66 -8.52 7.31 12.18
CA GLN A 66 -9.28 6.67 13.23
C GLN A 66 -9.59 7.66 14.34
N CYS A 67 -10.85 7.67 14.75
CA CYS A 67 -11.37 8.51 15.82
C CYS A 67 -11.98 7.64 16.91
N ALA A 68 -11.72 7.99 18.17
CA ALA A 68 -12.37 7.40 19.33
C ALA A 68 -13.50 8.31 19.84
N TYR A 69 -14.64 7.71 20.14
CA TYR A 69 -15.85 8.33 20.67
C TYR A 69 -16.25 7.63 21.97
N ALA A 70 -17.15 8.24 22.74
CA ALA A 70 -17.68 7.63 23.96
C ALA A 70 -18.35 6.26 23.69
N GLY A 71 -18.97 6.10 22.52
CA GLY A 71 -19.66 4.88 22.10
C GLY A 71 -18.84 3.86 21.30
N GLY A 72 -17.58 4.15 20.94
CA GLY A 72 -16.79 3.26 20.09
C GLY A 72 -15.70 3.98 19.31
N ALA A 73 -15.14 3.33 18.30
CA ALA A 73 -14.18 3.95 17.39
C ALA A 73 -14.68 3.88 15.95
N CYS A 74 -14.35 4.89 15.15
CA CYS A 74 -14.69 4.96 13.74
C CYS A 74 -13.42 5.09 12.91
N THR A 75 -13.37 4.39 11.79
CA THR A 75 -12.25 4.43 10.86
C THR A 75 -12.77 4.80 9.49
N TRP A 76 -12.21 5.83 8.89
CA TRP A 76 -12.56 6.25 7.54
C TRP A 76 -11.33 6.23 6.66
N ASN A 77 -11.56 6.01 5.37
CA ASN A 77 -10.60 6.37 4.35
C ASN A 77 -10.52 7.91 4.31
N ASP A 78 -9.33 8.47 4.49
CA ASP A 78 -9.11 9.93 4.50
C ASP A 78 -9.45 10.59 3.16
N ASN A 79 -9.15 9.94 2.02
CA ASN A 79 -9.38 10.45 0.68
C ASN A 79 -10.86 10.44 0.27
N THR A 80 -11.52 9.28 0.42
CA THR A 80 -12.90 9.08 -0.04
C THR A 80 -13.92 9.40 1.04
N GLY A 81 -13.49 9.45 2.30
CA GLY A 81 -14.35 9.54 3.46
C GLY A 81 -15.10 8.26 3.81
N ALA A 82 -14.91 7.17 3.05
CA ALA A 82 -15.69 5.96 3.24
C ALA A 82 -15.38 5.27 4.57
N LEU A 83 -16.43 4.98 5.35
CA LEU A 83 -16.33 4.22 6.60
C LEU A 83 -15.77 2.81 6.32
N GLN A 84 -14.72 2.43 7.03
CA GLN A 84 -14.02 1.16 6.88
C GLN A 84 -14.53 0.11 7.87
N ASN A 85 -14.96 0.54 9.06
CA ASN A 85 -15.55 -0.34 10.07
C ASN A 85 -17.08 -0.22 10.05
N THR A 86 -17.68 -0.68 8.96
CA THR A 86 -19.11 -0.49 8.65
C THR A 86 -20.08 -1.16 9.62
N ASP A 87 -19.59 -2.06 10.47
CA ASP A 87 -20.39 -2.70 11.51
C ASP A 87 -20.69 -1.77 12.71
N GLN A 88 -19.99 -0.63 12.80
CA GLN A 88 -20.27 0.40 13.80
C GLN A 88 -21.38 1.34 13.31
N THR A 89 -22.57 1.24 13.91
CA THR A 89 -23.74 2.05 13.52
C THR A 89 -23.70 3.48 14.04
N ASN A 90 -22.85 3.76 15.02
CA ASN A 90 -22.67 5.12 15.56
C ASN A 90 -21.80 6.00 14.65
N CYS A 91 -21.13 5.44 13.63
CA CYS A 91 -20.26 6.21 12.76
C CYS A 91 -21.00 6.73 11.51
N PRO A 92 -20.78 8.00 11.11
CA PRO A 92 -21.14 8.46 9.77
C PRO A 92 -20.58 7.52 8.69
N THR A 93 -21.39 7.16 7.68
CA THR A 93 -20.93 6.28 6.59
C THR A 93 -19.93 6.95 5.66
N ASN A 94 -19.91 8.28 5.65
CA ASN A 94 -19.00 9.08 4.85
C ASN A 94 -18.53 10.32 5.63
N ALA A 95 -17.23 10.45 5.83
CA ALA A 95 -16.58 11.60 6.46
C ALA A 95 -15.20 11.83 5.81
N PRO A 96 -15.14 12.53 4.66
CA PRO A 96 -13.87 12.80 3.99
C PRO A 96 -13.01 13.75 4.82
N CYS A 97 -11.71 13.53 4.80
CA CYS A 97 -10.73 14.39 5.42
C CYS A 97 -10.12 15.32 4.36
N SER A 98 -10.27 16.62 4.53
CA SER A 98 -9.62 17.61 3.66
C SER A 98 -8.16 17.72 4.07
N THR A 99 -7.24 17.15 3.29
CA THR A 99 -5.82 17.05 3.65
C THR A 99 -5.07 18.36 3.43
N ASP A 100 -4.44 18.85 4.51
CA ASP A 100 -3.19 19.63 4.44
C ASP A 100 -2.33 19.46 5.71
N THR A 101 -2.91 19.13 6.87
CA THR A 101 -2.10 18.98 8.11
C THR A 101 -2.59 17.93 9.11
N SER A 102 -3.90 17.70 9.27
CA SER A 102 -4.45 16.60 10.09
C SER A 102 -5.96 16.46 9.89
N CYS A 103 -6.48 15.23 10.01
CA CYS A 103 -7.93 15.01 9.96
C CYS A 103 -8.59 15.38 11.29
N SER A 104 -9.68 16.14 11.24
CA SER A 104 -10.54 16.35 12.40
C SER A 104 -11.62 15.27 12.45
N CYS A 105 -11.87 14.74 13.64
CA CYS A 105 -12.91 13.75 13.85
C CYS A 105 -14.29 14.39 13.66
N PRO A 106 -15.17 13.83 12.79
CA PRO A 106 -16.54 14.30 12.67
C PRO A 106 -17.30 14.02 13.97
N THR A 107 -18.43 14.67 14.18
CA THR A 107 -19.39 14.22 15.20
C THR A 107 -19.96 12.86 14.79
N ASP A 108 -20.10 11.93 15.75
CA ASP A 108 -20.71 10.64 15.46
C ASP A 108 -22.26 10.75 15.35
N ASN A 109 -22.94 9.67 14.98
CA ASN A 109 -24.39 9.64 14.83
C ASN A 109 -25.14 9.78 16.17
N ASN A 110 -24.42 9.68 17.30
CA ASN A 110 -24.94 9.89 18.65
C ASN A 110 -24.76 11.34 19.13
N GLY A 111 -24.08 12.19 18.35
CA GLY A 111 -23.80 13.57 18.70
C GLY A 111 -22.51 13.74 19.52
N ASP A 112 -21.71 12.69 19.65
CA ASP A 112 -20.47 12.72 20.42
C ASP A 112 -19.31 13.30 19.59
N THR A 113 -18.47 14.10 20.24
CA THR A 113 -17.20 14.54 19.68
C THR A 113 -16.17 13.44 19.82
N GLY A 114 -15.41 13.17 18.75
CA GLY A 114 -14.36 12.17 18.75
C GLY A 114 -12.96 12.79 18.89
N ASP A 115 -12.05 12.01 19.43
CA ASP A 115 -10.62 12.33 19.49
C ASP A 115 -9.87 11.56 18.39
N LEU A 116 -9.00 12.26 17.64
CA LEU A 116 -8.16 11.63 16.63
C LEU A 116 -7.13 10.76 17.33
N ILE A 117 -7.29 9.44 17.22
CA ILE A 117 -6.37 8.47 17.81
C ILE A 117 -5.32 7.98 16.83
N ASN A 118 -5.61 8.05 15.53
CA ASN A 118 -4.66 7.64 14.52
C ASN A 118 -4.92 8.29 13.16
N GLN A 119 -3.86 8.52 12.42
CA GLN A 119 -3.90 8.88 11.01
C GLN A 119 -2.75 8.17 10.32
N PHE A 120 -3.09 7.33 9.34
CA PHE A 120 -2.13 6.57 8.56
C PHE A 120 -2.25 7.03 7.11
N THR A 121 -1.22 7.74 6.67
CA THR A 121 -1.13 8.13 5.27
C THR A 121 0.30 7.87 4.80
N ASP A 122 0.48 6.74 4.13
CA ASP A 122 1.77 6.30 3.58
C ASP A 122 1.57 5.95 2.09
N TYR A 123 2.62 6.11 1.29
CA TYR A 123 2.56 5.79 -0.13
C TYR A 123 3.81 5.07 -0.61
N GLN A 124 3.60 4.15 -1.54
CA GLN A 124 4.64 3.28 -2.06
C GLN A 124 4.74 3.36 -3.58
N CYS A 125 5.94 3.61 -4.06
CA CYS A 125 6.27 3.67 -5.47
C CYS A 125 7.22 2.54 -5.85
N ALA A 126 7.02 1.94 -7.02
CA ALA A 126 7.93 0.99 -7.63
C ALA A 126 8.75 1.64 -8.74
N TYR A 127 10.02 1.27 -8.83
CA TYR A 127 11.02 1.72 -9.79
C TYR A 127 11.69 0.50 -10.42
N PRO A 128 12.40 0.64 -11.56
CA PRO A 128 13.14 -0.46 -12.18
C PRO A 128 14.11 -1.17 -11.24
N ASN A 129 14.68 -0.42 -10.27
CA ASN A 129 15.74 -0.90 -9.37
C ASN A 129 15.28 -1.08 -7.91
N GLY A 130 13.98 -1.01 -7.61
CA GLY A 130 13.50 -1.18 -6.24
C GLY A 130 12.11 -0.59 -6.01
N ALA A 131 11.71 -0.49 -4.75
CA ALA A 131 10.49 0.21 -4.37
C ALA A 131 10.80 1.13 -3.20
N CYS A 132 10.17 2.29 -3.15
CA CYS A 132 10.33 3.28 -2.09
C CYS A 132 9.00 3.46 -1.37
N LEU A 133 9.05 3.53 -0.05
CA LEU A 133 7.91 3.73 0.83
C LEU A 133 8.16 4.98 1.65
N TRP A 134 7.27 5.95 1.52
CA TRP A 134 7.29 7.19 2.29
C TRP A 134 6.03 7.35 3.10
N ASN A 135 6.14 8.05 4.22
CA ASN A 135 5.00 8.65 4.87
C ASN A 135 4.48 9.84 4.05
N ILE A 136 3.29 10.35 4.33
CA ILE A 136 2.70 11.50 3.60
C ILE A 136 3.56 12.77 3.68
N ASP A 137 4.26 12.98 4.82
CA ASP A 137 5.21 14.08 5.02
C ASP A 137 6.49 13.94 4.18
N GLY A 138 6.66 12.78 3.55
CA GLY A 138 7.76 12.45 2.67
C GLY A 138 8.92 11.74 3.32
N THR A 139 8.83 11.40 4.61
CA THR A 139 9.92 10.69 5.29
C THR A 139 10.04 9.25 4.80
N LEU A 140 11.23 8.85 4.30
CA LEU A 140 11.49 7.49 3.82
C LEU A 140 11.42 6.47 4.96
N ARG A 141 10.66 5.39 4.74
CA ARG A 141 10.43 4.32 5.73
C ARG A 141 11.29 3.09 5.48
N ASN A 142 11.54 2.76 4.22
CA ASN A 142 12.36 1.62 3.84
C ASN A 142 13.79 2.05 3.50
N THR A 143 14.50 2.56 4.51
CA THR A 143 15.87 3.12 4.39
C THR A 143 16.93 2.13 3.92
N GLY A 144 16.61 0.84 3.82
CA GLY A 144 17.47 -0.17 3.20
C GLY A 144 17.57 -0.08 1.67
N GLN A 145 16.71 0.74 1.03
CA GLN A 145 16.76 0.97 -0.42
C GLN A 145 17.65 2.18 -0.71
N ALA A 146 18.81 1.94 -1.32
CA ALA A 146 19.80 2.98 -1.60
C ALA A 146 19.41 3.90 -2.76
N ASN A 147 18.41 3.54 -3.56
CA ASN A 147 17.93 4.35 -4.69
C ASN A 147 16.82 5.33 -4.31
N CYS A 148 16.34 5.33 -3.06
CA CYS A 148 15.20 6.16 -2.66
C CYS A 148 15.65 7.50 -2.06
N PRO A 149 15.07 8.64 -2.51
CA PRO A 149 15.17 9.90 -1.78
C PRO A 149 14.77 9.74 -0.30
N SER A 150 15.56 10.31 0.61
CA SER A 150 15.28 10.26 2.05
C SER A 150 14.08 11.11 2.46
N ASN A 151 13.78 12.15 1.68
CA ASN A 151 12.60 12.98 1.82
C ASN A 151 11.96 13.24 0.45
N ALA A 152 10.71 12.84 0.28
CA ALA A 152 9.89 13.20 -0.87
C ALA A 152 8.44 13.27 -0.41
N PRO A 153 7.87 14.45 -0.12
CA PRO A 153 6.47 14.56 0.29
C PRO A 153 5.54 14.13 -0.84
N CYS A 154 4.40 13.54 -0.48
CA CYS A 154 3.38 13.22 -1.47
C CYS A 154 2.92 14.51 -2.17
N GLN A 155 2.90 14.50 -3.49
CA GLN A 155 2.35 15.57 -4.31
C GLN A 155 1.13 15.03 -5.04
N GLN A 156 -0.08 15.46 -4.68
CA GLN A 156 -1.29 15.03 -5.36
C GLN A 156 -1.37 15.73 -6.73
N SER A 157 -1.64 14.97 -7.79
CA SER A 157 -1.87 15.58 -9.11
C SER A 157 -3.16 16.41 -9.10
N GLY A 158 -3.05 17.73 -8.91
CA GLY A 158 -4.17 18.69 -9.00
C GLY A 158 -4.40 19.59 -7.79
N SER A 159 -3.50 19.62 -6.80
CA SER A 159 -3.60 20.51 -5.63
C SER A 159 -3.17 21.97 -5.87
N ASP A 160 -2.81 22.31 -7.11
CA ASP A 160 -2.70 23.72 -7.53
C ASP A 160 -4.02 24.14 -8.21
N SER A 161 -4.90 24.81 -7.46
CA SER A 161 -5.98 25.67 -8.00
C SER A 161 -6.28 26.82 -7.05
#